data_AF-A0A0W0F2M0-F1
#
_entry.id   AF-A0A0W0F2M0-F1
#
_cell.length_a   1.000
_cell.length_b   1.000
_cell.length_c   1.000
_cell.angle_alpha   90.00
_cell.angle_beta   90.00
_cell.angle_gamma   90.00
#
_symmetry.space_group_name_H-M   'P 1'
#
loop_
_entity.id
_entity.type
_entity.pdbx_description
1 polymer ?
#
loop_
_entity_poly.entity_id
_entity_poly.type
_entity_poly.pdbx_seq_one_letter_code
_entity_poly.pdbx_strand_id
1 'polypeptide(L)'
;MTMQQTSPSLQDLISALRMLMNGEKKKENKVAVPNSYDGSPAKASTFLTKVDLYLMANDTLYPNNKDKILFTLSYMKEGHAAQWMKAKTDEYKRTLREKEAEPHDTKPEDIGTDARLKMELLKQNKKHVDEYITDFRLLAIDSKYDDKALIDYFLAELHPALLKSCLLQPDQPDTIEGWYD
;
A
#
# COMPACT_ATOMS: atom_id res chain seq x y z
N MET A 1 -2.41 -43.96 -25.51
CA MET A 1 -1.59 -42.90 -26.12
C MET A 1 -1.29 -41.87 -25.04
N THR A 2 -0.15 -42.01 -24.37
CA THR A 2 0.27 -41.10 -23.29
C THR A 2 1.08 -39.97 -23.92
N MET A 3 0.51 -38.77 -23.91
CA MET A 3 1.18 -37.53 -24.35
C MET A 3 2.25 -37.17 -23.31
N GLN A 4 3.53 -37.35 -23.65
CA GLN A 4 4.62 -36.82 -22.84
C GLN A 4 4.63 -35.30 -22.98
N GLN A 5 4.25 -34.60 -21.91
CA GLN A 5 4.52 -33.17 -21.80
C GLN A 5 6.02 -32.98 -21.64
N THR A 6 6.62 -32.33 -22.63
CA THR A 6 8.04 -32.01 -22.63
C THR A 6 8.25 -30.83 -21.68
N SER A 7 8.87 -31.09 -20.54
CA SER A 7 9.29 -30.03 -19.61
C SER A 7 10.32 -29.13 -20.31
N PRO A 8 10.22 -27.79 -20.17
CA PRO A 8 11.15 -26.87 -20.81
C PRO A 8 12.59 -27.13 -20.32
N SER A 9 13.55 -27.08 -21.25
CA SER A 9 14.94 -27.33 -20.89
C SER A 9 15.50 -26.18 -20.06
N LEU A 10 16.58 -26.45 -19.32
CA LEU A 10 17.29 -25.43 -18.55
C LEU A 10 17.69 -24.22 -19.43
N GLN A 11 18.02 -24.45 -20.71
CA GLN A 11 18.39 -23.40 -21.66
C GLN A 11 17.20 -22.51 -22.04
N ASP A 12 16.00 -23.08 -22.12
CA ASP A 12 14.76 -22.33 -22.40
C ASP A 12 14.38 -21.45 -21.21
N LEU A 13 14.53 -21.99 -19.99
CA LEU A 13 14.32 -21.23 -18.76
C LEU A 13 15.34 -20.10 -18.61
N ILE A 14 16.62 -20.34 -18.92
CA ILE A 14 17.66 -19.30 -18.91
C ILE A 14 17.39 -18.22 -19.96
N SER A 15 16.90 -18.62 -21.15
CA SER A 15 16.54 -17.67 -22.22
C SER A 15 15.33 -16.83 -21.85
N ALA A 16 14.29 -17.44 -21.27
CA ALA A 16 13.12 -16.74 -20.76
C ALA A 16 13.49 -15.77 -19.62
N LEU A 17 14.34 -16.20 -18.67
CA LEU A 17 14.85 -15.34 -17.61
C LEU A 17 15.67 -14.18 -18.17
N ARG A 18 16.49 -14.39 -19.22
CA ARG A 18 17.21 -13.31 -19.90
C ARG A 18 16.27 -12.33 -20.60
N MET A 19 15.17 -12.78 -21.21
CA MET A 19 14.18 -11.88 -21.81
C MET A 19 13.40 -11.07 -20.76
N LEU A 20 13.15 -11.67 -19.60
CA LEU A 20 12.50 -10.98 -18.46
C LEU A 20 13.44 -9.99 -17.77
N MET A 21 14.72 -10.33 -17.65
CA MET A 21 15.75 -9.48 -17.03
C MET A 21 16.25 -8.38 -17.95
N ASN A 22 16.35 -8.66 -19.26
CA ASN A 22 16.59 -7.65 -20.28
C ASN A 22 15.22 -7.17 -20.78
N GLY A 23 14.52 -6.40 -19.95
CA GLY A 23 13.30 -5.71 -20.39
C GLY A 23 13.58 -5.08 -21.74
N GLU A 24 12.78 -5.41 -22.75
CA GLU A 24 12.97 -4.92 -24.10
C GLU A 24 13.12 -3.40 -24.02
N LYS A 25 14.31 -2.88 -24.35
CA LYS A 25 14.51 -1.44 -24.44
C LYS A 25 13.66 -0.98 -25.62
N LYS A 26 12.43 -0.57 -25.31
CA LYS A 26 11.50 0.00 -26.27
C LYS A 26 12.24 1.08 -27.03
N LYS A 27 12.35 0.87 -28.34
CA LYS A 27 13.15 1.73 -29.21
C LYS A 27 12.38 3.03 -29.43
N GLU A 28 12.99 4.15 -29.04
CA GLU A 28 12.45 5.47 -29.35
C GLU A 28 12.46 5.71 -30.86
N ASN A 29 11.31 6.15 -31.38
CA ASN A 29 11.18 6.58 -32.76
C ASN A 29 11.78 7.98 -32.91
N LYS A 30 12.64 8.14 -33.91
CA LYS A 30 13.37 9.39 -34.18
C LYS A 30 12.45 10.42 -34.84
N VAL A 31 11.58 11.03 -34.04
CA VAL A 31 10.68 12.12 -34.45
C VAL A 31 11.15 13.41 -33.79
N ALA A 32 10.91 14.55 -34.45
CA ALA A 32 11.29 15.84 -33.88
C ALA A 32 10.61 16.07 -32.53
N VAL A 33 11.39 16.47 -31.53
CA VAL A 33 10.87 16.82 -30.20
C VAL A 33 10.17 18.18 -30.21
N PRO A 34 9.23 18.42 -29.27
CA PRO A 34 8.62 19.74 -29.08
C PRO A 34 9.66 20.82 -28.76
N ASN A 35 9.35 22.06 -29.11
CA ASN A 35 10.14 23.22 -28.66
C ASN A 35 9.75 23.59 -27.22
N SER A 36 10.60 24.36 -26.53
CA SER A 36 10.23 25.00 -25.27
C SER A 36 8.95 25.81 -25.42
N TYR A 37 8.06 25.70 -24.43
CA TYR A 37 6.82 26.48 -24.33
C TYR A 37 6.90 27.47 -23.18
N ASP A 38 6.57 28.73 -23.48
CA ASP A 38 6.64 29.87 -22.56
C ASP A 38 5.29 30.19 -21.88
N GLY A 39 4.21 29.51 -22.30
CA GLY A 39 2.85 29.80 -21.85
C GLY A 39 2.07 30.75 -22.78
N SER A 40 2.64 31.15 -23.92
CA SER A 40 1.98 32.06 -24.87
C SER A 40 0.76 31.40 -25.54
N PRO A 41 -0.44 32.00 -25.43
CA PRO A 41 -1.65 31.47 -26.09
C PRO A 41 -1.48 31.29 -27.61
N ALA A 42 -0.75 32.20 -28.26
CA ALA A 42 -0.50 32.15 -29.70
C ALA A 42 0.33 30.92 -30.13
N LYS A 43 1.15 30.37 -29.23
CA LYS A 43 2.01 29.20 -29.49
C LYS A 43 1.39 27.89 -29.02
N ALA A 44 0.30 27.94 -28.25
CA ALA A 44 -0.28 26.78 -27.56
C ALA A 44 -0.69 25.65 -28.52
N SER A 45 -1.42 25.96 -29.59
CA SER A 45 -1.89 24.95 -30.56
C SER A 45 -0.72 24.23 -31.23
N THR A 46 0.30 24.98 -31.67
CA THR A 46 1.50 24.42 -32.30
C THR A 46 2.29 23.56 -31.34
N PHE A 47 2.41 24.00 -30.08
CA PHE A 47 3.08 23.22 -29.04
C PHE A 47 2.37 21.88 -28.79
N LEU A 48 1.05 21.89 -28.56
CA LEU A 48 0.27 20.68 -28.33
C LEU A 48 0.32 19.72 -29.50
N THR A 49 0.22 20.23 -30.74
CA THR A 49 0.33 19.39 -31.95
C THR A 49 1.68 18.66 -32.02
N LYS A 50 2.78 19.33 -31.67
CA LYS A 50 4.11 18.70 -31.65
C LYS A 50 4.24 17.65 -30.55
N VAL A 51 3.67 17.92 -29.38
CA VAL A 51 3.62 16.97 -28.25
C VAL A 51 2.84 15.72 -28.68
N ASP A 52 1.66 15.89 -29.25
CA ASP A 52 0.80 14.80 -29.71
C ASP A 52 1.52 13.94 -30.76
N LEU A 53 2.14 14.56 -31.76
CA LEU A 53 2.89 13.82 -32.79
C LEU A 53 4.02 12.97 -32.20
N TYR A 54 4.77 13.52 -31.24
CA TYR A 54 5.85 12.79 -30.60
C TYR A 54 5.31 11.64 -29.73
N LEU A 55 4.25 11.87 -28.95
CA LEU A 55 3.63 10.85 -28.10
C LEU A 55 2.95 9.74 -28.92
N MET A 56 2.35 10.06 -30.07
CA MET A 56 1.80 9.07 -30.99
C MET A 56 2.90 8.18 -31.57
N ALA A 57 4.04 8.77 -31.95
CA ALA A 57 5.15 8.01 -32.47
C ALA A 57 5.87 7.18 -31.41
N ASN A 58 5.78 7.56 -30.14
CA ASN A 58 6.48 6.92 -29.03
C ASN A 58 5.50 6.35 -27.98
N ASP A 59 4.32 5.91 -28.42
CA ASP A 59 3.21 5.49 -27.55
C ASP A 59 3.63 4.41 -26.54
N THR A 60 4.46 3.46 -26.98
CA THR A 60 4.98 2.38 -26.13
C THR A 60 5.88 2.89 -25.00
N LEU A 61 6.55 4.03 -25.18
CA LEU A 61 7.40 4.67 -24.16
C LEU A 61 6.60 5.45 -23.13
N TYR A 62 5.39 5.87 -23.47
CA TYR A 62 4.50 6.64 -22.59
C TYR A 62 3.16 5.91 -22.44
N PRO A 63 3.15 4.74 -21.78
CA PRO A 63 1.99 3.85 -21.75
C PRO A 63 0.81 4.40 -20.94
N ASN A 64 1.04 5.36 -20.05
CA ASN A 64 0.01 5.92 -19.18
C ASN A 64 -0.04 7.45 -19.27
N ASN A 65 -1.14 8.04 -18.79
CA ASN A 65 -1.34 9.49 -18.84
C ASN A 65 -0.32 10.25 -17.99
N LYS A 66 0.19 9.67 -16.90
CA LYS A 66 1.18 10.31 -16.04
C LYS A 66 2.48 10.57 -16.80
N ASP A 67 2.97 9.58 -17.54
CA ASP A 67 4.21 9.70 -18.32
C ASP A 67 4.06 10.73 -19.46
N LYS A 68 2.90 10.75 -20.13
CA LYS A 68 2.55 11.74 -21.16
C LYS A 68 2.49 13.16 -20.60
N ILE A 69 1.91 13.34 -19.42
CA ILE A 69 1.84 14.63 -18.73
C ILE A 69 3.24 15.09 -18.32
N LEU A 70 4.06 14.21 -17.73
CA LEU A 70 5.43 14.53 -17.34
C LEU A 70 6.31 14.92 -18.54
N PHE A 71 6.18 14.19 -19.65
CA PHE A 71 6.84 14.52 -20.89
C PHE A 71 6.45 15.93 -21.35
N THR A 72 5.16 16.23 -21.46
CA THR A 72 4.64 17.54 -21.87
C THR A 72 5.16 18.66 -20.97
N LEU A 73 5.07 18.47 -19.64
CA LEU A 73 5.54 19.43 -18.65
C LEU A 73 7.03 19.70 -18.79
N SER A 74 7.84 18.70 -19.15
CA SER A 74 9.29 18.86 -19.30
C SER A 74 9.67 19.91 -20.35
N TYR A 75 8.79 20.25 -21.30
CA TYR A 75 9.01 21.30 -22.31
C TYR A 75 8.48 22.68 -21.91
N MET A 76 7.83 22.82 -20.76
CA MET A 76 7.37 24.11 -20.23
C MET A 76 8.50 24.84 -19.49
N LYS A 77 9.60 25.13 -20.18
CA LYS A 77 10.87 25.57 -19.55
C LYS A 77 11.01 27.09 -19.40
N GLU A 78 10.11 27.85 -20.03
CA GLU A 78 10.24 29.30 -20.13
C GLU A 78 8.96 30.02 -19.66
N GLY A 79 9.07 31.33 -19.40
CA GLY A 79 7.94 32.21 -19.16
C GLY A 79 6.99 31.78 -18.03
N HIS A 80 5.70 32.04 -18.24
CA HIS A 80 4.64 31.71 -17.28
C HIS A 80 4.43 30.20 -17.16
N ALA A 81 4.68 29.44 -18.24
CA ALA A 81 4.54 27.98 -18.21
C ALA A 81 5.57 27.33 -17.27
N ALA A 82 6.80 27.83 -17.20
CA ALA A 82 7.80 27.37 -16.24
C ALA A 82 7.38 27.60 -14.79
N GLN A 83 6.85 28.79 -14.49
CA GLN A 83 6.37 29.12 -13.16
C GLN A 83 5.20 28.21 -12.75
N TRP A 84 4.26 27.99 -13.67
CA TRP A 84 3.13 27.09 -13.46
C TRP A 84 3.58 25.63 -13.26
N MET A 85 4.48 25.12 -14.10
CA MET A 85 5.05 23.77 -13.98
C MET A 85 5.78 23.58 -12.64
N LYS A 86 6.57 24.57 -12.22
CA LYS A 86 7.22 24.56 -10.91
C LYS A 86 6.20 24.52 -9.77
N ALA A 87 5.19 25.40 -9.79
CA ALA A 87 4.16 25.44 -8.77
C ALA A 87 3.41 24.11 -8.65
N LYS A 88 3.04 23.48 -9.78
CA LYS A 88 2.39 22.17 -9.80
C LYS A 88 3.29 21.03 -9.34
N THR A 89 4.58 21.09 -9.67
CA THR A 89 5.56 20.12 -9.15
C THR A 89 5.72 20.24 -7.64
N ASP A 90 5.77 21.48 -7.12
CA ASP A 90 5.88 21.75 -5.67
C ASP A 90 4.62 21.31 -4.92
N GLU A 91 3.43 21.56 -5.49
CA GLU A 91 2.13 21.06 -4.99
C GLU A 91 2.12 19.53 -4.92
N TYR A 92 2.48 18.85 -6.01
CA TYR A 92 2.55 17.38 -6.04
C TYR A 92 3.53 16.84 -4.99
N LYS A 93 4.74 17.41 -4.89
CA LYS A 93 5.71 17.02 -3.85
C LYS A 93 5.18 17.26 -2.44
N ARG A 94 4.40 18.33 -2.23
CA ARG A 94 3.74 18.58 -0.95
C ARG A 94 2.71 17.49 -0.65
N THR A 95 1.84 17.14 -1.60
CA THR A 95 0.85 16.06 -1.39
C THR A 95 1.51 14.71 -1.12
N LEU A 96 2.66 14.42 -1.72
CA LEU A 96 3.43 13.22 -1.40
C LEU A 96 3.95 13.26 0.04
N ARG A 97 4.57 14.38 0.45
CA ARG A 97 5.01 14.55 1.84
C ARG A 97 3.86 14.52 2.83
N GLU A 98 2.71 15.09 2.51
CA GLU A 98 1.51 15.05 3.35
C GLU A 98 0.95 13.62 3.43
N LYS A 99 1.03 12.81 2.37
CA LYS A 99 0.69 11.38 2.43
C LYS A 99 1.72 10.53 3.16
N GLU A 100 2.99 10.93 3.12
CA GLU A 100 4.08 10.30 3.89
C GLU A 100 4.06 10.75 5.36
N ALA A 101 3.53 11.94 5.65
CA ALA A 101 3.42 12.54 6.97
C ALA A 101 2.03 12.38 7.60
N GLU A 102 1.02 11.96 6.82
CA GLU A 102 -0.14 11.24 7.34
C GLU A 102 0.46 10.12 8.20
N PRO A 103 0.21 10.11 9.51
CA PRO A 103 0.73 9.07 10.37
C PRO A 103 0.15 7.75 9.88
N HIS A 104 0.95 7.02 9.11
CA HIS A 104 0.96 5.59 9.27
C HIS A 104 1.39 5.42 10.72
N ASP A 105 0.46 5.07 11.61
CA ASP A 105 0.73 4.56 12.96
C ASP A 105 1.54 3.26 12.85
N THR A 106 2.73 3.34 12.26
CA THR A 106 3.80 2.38 12.42
C THR A 106 5.10 3.15 12.59
N LYS A 107 5.29 3.64 13.82
CA LYS A 107 6.54 3.23 14.45
C LYS A 107 6.57 1.68 14.38
N PRO A 108 7.72 1.01 14.31
CA PRO A 108 7.80 -0.27 14.99
C PRO A 108 7.63 0.08 16.48
N GLU A 109 6.40 0.41 16.87
CA GLU A 109 5.95 0.34 18.24
C GLU A 109 6.30 -1.09 18.62
N ASP A 110 7.02 -1.25 19.72
CA ASP A 110 7.25 -2.57 20.28
C ASP A 110 5.90 -3.29 20.23
N ILE A 111 5.79 -4.29 19.35
CA ILE A 111 4.49 -4.87 18.96
C ILE A 111 3.79 -5.39 20.23
N GLY A 112 4.59 -5.81 21.23
CA GLY A 112 4.09 -6.14 22.56
C GLY A 112 3.55 -4.94 23.34
N THR A 113 4.21 -3.79 23.33
CA THR A 113 3.70 -2.57 23.99
C THR A 113 2.39 -2.07 23.36
N ASP A 114 2.27 -2.08 22.03
CA ASP A 114 1.02 -1.71 21.34
C ASP A 114 -0.11 -2.72 21.61
N ALA A 115 0.19 -4.02 21.52
CA ALA A 115 -0.79 -5.07 21.83
C ALA A 115 -1.32 -4.95 23.26
N ARG A 116 -0.44 -4.65 24.23
CA ARG A 116 -0.81 -4.44 25.65
C ARG A 116 -1.73 -3.23 25.83
N LEU A 117 -1.40 -2.10 25.21
CA LEU A 117 -2.23 -0.89 25.28
C LEU A 117 -3.60 -1.12 24.63
N LYS A 118 -3.65 -1.80 23.48
CA LYS A 118 -4.91 -2.15 22.81
C LYS A 118 -5.74 -3.12 23.64
N MET A 119 -5.10 -4.05 24.34
CA MET A 119 -5.75 -5.04 25.18
C MET A 119 -6.37 -4.42 26.45
N GLU A 120 -5.73 -3.41 27.04
CA GLU A 120 -6.32 -2.61 28.14
C GLU A 120 -7.57 -1.83 27.71
N LEU A 121 -7.65 -1.45 26.43
CA LEU A 121 -8.78 -0.70 25.87
C LEU A 121 -9.86 -1.61 25.27
N LEU A 122 -9.59 -2.91 25.12
CA LEU A 122 -10.50 -3.84 24.46
C LEU A 122 -11.62 -4.25 25.41
N LYS A 123 -12.84 -3.79 25.13
CA LYS A 123 -14.05 -4.13 25.89
C LYS A 123 -15.07 -4.82 25.02
N GLN A 124 -15.73 -5.86 25.54
CA GLN A 124 -16.80 -6.55 24.79
C GLN A 124 -17.92 -5.56 24.42
N ASN A 125 -18.32 -4.68 25.34
CA ASN A 125 -19.38 -3.68 25.13
C ASN A 125 -20.65 -4.31 24.50
N LYS A 126 -21.08 -3.80 23.32
CA LYS A 126 -22.22 -4.30 22.54
C LYS A 126 -21.80 -5.29 21.45
N LYS A 127 -20.51 -5.65 21.35
CA LYS A 127 -20.00 -6.60 20.35
C LYS A 127 -20.45 -8.02 20.69
N HIS A 128 -20.57 -8.85 19.65
CA HIS A 128 -20.77 -10.28 19.85
C HIS A 128 -19.56 -10.90 20.56
N VAL A 129 -19.78 -11.93 21.38
CA VAL A 129 -18.70 -12.57 22.15
C VAL A 129 -17.62 -13.16 21.22
N ASP A 130 -18.00 -13.76 20.10
CA ASP A 130 -17.06 -14.33 19.12
C ASP A 130 -16.15 -13.27 18.49
N GLU A 131 -16.68 -12.07 18.24
CA GLU A 131 -15.91 -10.95 17.70
C GLU A 131 -14.90 -10.45 18.73
N TYR A 132 -15.33 -10.33 19.99
CA TYR A 132 -14.44 -9.97 21.10
C TYR A 132 -13.33 -11.01 21.32
N ILE A 133 -13.65 -12.31 21.31
CA ILE A 133 -12.67 -13.40 21.44
C ILE A 133 -11.66 -13.36 20.30
N THR A 134 -12.11 -13.10 19.07
CA THR A 134 -11.23 -13.02 17.90
C THR A 134 -10.25 -11.85 18.03
N ASP A 135 -10.74 -10.66 18.39
CA ASP A 135 -9.90 -9.47 18.62
C ASP A 135 -8.90 -9.72 19.76
N PHE A 136 -9.34 -10.35 20.85
CA PHE A 136 -8.51 -10.64 22.02
C PHE A 136 -7.39 -11.63 21.70
N ARG A 137 -7.69 -12.72 20.96
CA ARG A 137 -6.71 -13.72 20.52
C ARG A 137 -5.58 -13.10 19.70
N LEU A 138 -5.91 -12.18 18.79
CA LEU A 138 -4.92 -11.49 17.97
C LEU A 138 -3.96 -10.65 18.83
N LEU A 139 -4.47 -9.94 19.83
CA LEU A 139 -3.63 -9.15 20.74
C LEU A 139 -2.81 -10.02 21.69
N ALA A 140 -3.36 -11.16 22.14
CA ALA A 140 -2.70 -12.07 23.05
C ALA A 140 -1.36 -12.60 22.47
N ILE A 141 -1.35 -12.97 21.19
CA ILE A 141 -0.16 -13.47 20.47
C ILE A 141 1.02 -12.50 20.59
N ASP A 142 0.75 -11.21 20.45
CA ASP A 142 1.79 -10.18 20.40
C ASP A 142 2.13 -9.60 21.78
N SER A 143 1.22 -9.68 22.76
CA SER A 143 1.37 -9.09 24.11
C SER A 143 2.51 -9.68 24.96
N LYS A 144 2.92 -10.92 24.67
CA LYS A 144 3.84 -11.74 25.49
C LYS A 144 3.39 -11.92 26.94
N TYR A 145 2.10 -11.75 27.24
CA TYR A 145 1.54 -12.04 28.56
C TYR A 145 1.43 -13.54 28.80
N ASP A 146 1.49 -13.95 30.07
CA ASP A 146 1.20 -15.31 30.48
C ASP A 146 -0.31 -15.52 30.59
N ASP A 147 -0.75 -16.78 30.62
CA ASP A 147 -2.18 -17.13 30.69
C ASP A 147 -2.89 -16.46 31.86
N LYS A 148 -2.21 -16.33 33.01
CA LYS A 148 -2.79 -15.68 34.19
C LYS A 148 -3.11 -14.22 33.92
N ALA A 149 -2.18 -13.45 33.37
CA ALA A 149 -2.42 -12.05 33.02
C ALA A 149 -3.48 -11.93 31.92
N LEU A 150 -3.46 -12.81 30.91
CA LEU A 150 -4.48 -12.83 29.86
C LEU A 150 -5.88 -13.08 30.43
N ILE A 151 -6.05 -14.03 31.35
CA ILE A 151 -7.34 -14.33 32.00
C ILE A 151 -7.84 -13.11 32.80
N ASP A 152 -6.96 -12.45 33.56
CA ASP A 152 -7.32 -11.27 34.33
C ASP A 152 -7.86 -10.15 33.42
N TYR A 153 -7.19 -9.88 32.29
CA TYR A 153 -7.64 -8.88 31.30
C TYR A 153 -8.93 -9.31 30.58
N PHE A 154 -9.07 -10.59 30.23
CA PHE A 154 -10.24 -11.13 29.55
C PHE A 154 -11.50 -10.98 30.42
N LEU A 155 -11.42 -11.37 31.69
CA LEU A 155 -12.56 -11.31 32.61
C LEU A 155 -12.90 -9.87 33.00
N ALA A 156 -11.91 -8.98 33.14
CA ALA A 156 -12.15 -7.59 33.52
C ALA A 156 -13.00 -6.82 32.50
N GLU A 157 -12.89 -7.18 31.21
CA GLU A 157 -13.50 -6.42 30.11
C GLU A 157 -14.64 -7.17 29.39
N LEU A 158 -15.07 -8.29 29.96
CA LEU A 158 -16.22 -9.07 29.52
C LEU A 158 -17.53 -8.41 29.95
N HIS A 159 -18.59 -8.63 29.18
CA HIS A 159 -19.91 -8.11 29.50
C HIS A 159 -20.40 -8.67 30.86
N PRO A 160 -20.98 -7.85 31.77
CA PRO A 160 -21.27 -8.26 33.15
C PRO A 160 -22.11 -9.53 33.31
N ALA A 161 -23.04 -9.77 32.38
CA ALA A 161 -23.87 -10.98 32.39
C ALA A 161 -23.06 -12.26 32.13
N LEU A 162 -22.09 -12.20 31.21
CA LEU A 162 -21.20 -13.31 30.90
C LEU A 162 -20.14 -13.48 31.98
N LEU A 163 -19.56 -12.37 32.47
CA LEU A 163 -18.63 -12.39 33.60
C LEU A 163 -19.23 -13.10 34.81
N LYS A 164 -20.48 -12.80 35.14
CA LYS A 164 -21.19 -13.48 36.23
C LYS A 164 -21.33 -14.99 35.97
N SER A 165 -21.60 -15.40 34.73
CA SER A 165 -21.69 -16.82 34.36
C SER A 165 -20.32 -17.52 34.51
N CYS A 166 -19.25 -16.88 34.03
CA CYS A 166 -17.87 -17.36 34.13
C CYS A 166 -17.42 -17.53 35.59
N LEU A 167 -17.70 -16.55 36.45
CA LEU A 167 -17.32 -16.59 37.87
C LEU A 167 -18.09 -17.65 38.68
N LEU A 168 -19.26 -18.08 38.21
CA LEU A 168 -20.09 -19.11 38.85
C LEU A 168 -19.73 -20.53 38.40
N GLN A 169 -18.83 -20.69 37.43
CA GLN A 169 -18.38 -21.99 36.98
C GLN A 169 -17.46 -22.63 38.03
N PRO A 170 -17.74 -23.88 38.47
CA PRO A 170 -16.98 -24.53 39.54
C PRO A 170 -15.56 -24.95 39.10
N ASP A 171 -15.40 -25.33 37.83
CA ASP A 171 -14.12 -25.72 37.24
C ASP A 171 -13.65 -24.62 36.28
N GLN A 172 -12.94 -23.64 36.83
CA GLN A 172 -12.38 -22.52 36.06
C GLN A 172 -11.10 -22.96 35.33
N PRO A 173 -11.00 -22.73 34.01
CA PRO A 173 -9.78 -23.01 33.25
C PRO A 173 -8.58 -22.21 33.78
N ASP A 174 -7.41 -22.84 33.76
CA ASP A 174 -6.13 -22.24 34.13
C ASP A 174 -5.37 -21.63 32.93
N THR A 175 -5.86 -21.86 31.71
CA THR A 175 -5.31 -21.34 30.46
C THR A 175 -6.33 -20.48 29.73
N ILE A 176 -5.88 -19.45 29.00
CA ILE A 176 -6.80 -18.54 28.33
C ILE A 176 -7.63 -19.25 27.25
N GLU A 177 -7.07 -20.27 26.59
CA GLU A 177 -7.78 -21.02 25.56
C GLU A 177 -9.00 -21.76 26.10
N GLY A 178 -8.95 -22.27 27.33
CA GLY A 178 -10.10 -22.94 27.95
C GLY A 178 -11.26 -22.00 28.27
N TRP A 179 -11.05 -20.68 28.26
CA TRP A 179 -12.10 -19.68 28.46
C TRP A 179 -12.82 -19.27 27.16
N TYR A 180 -12.33 -19.70 26.00
CA TYR A 180 -12.93 -19.38 24.71
C TYR A 180 -14.01 -20.36 24.25
N ASP A 181 -14.12 -21.53 24.90
CA ASP A 181 -15.11 -22.57 24.65
C ASP A 181 -16.40 -22.36 25.47
#